data_AF-A0A935CZQ2-F1
#
_entry.id   AF-A0A935CZQ2-F1
#
_cell.length_a   1.000
_cell.length_b   1.000
_cell.length_c   1.000
_cell.angle_alpha   90.00
_cell.angle_beta   90.00
_cell.angle_gamma   90.00
#
_symmetry.space_group_name_H-M   'P 1'
#
loop_
_entity.id
_entity.type
_entity.pdbx_description
1 polymer ?
#
loop_
_entity_poly.entity_id
_entity_poly.type
_entity_poly.pdbx_seq_one_letter_code
_entity_poly.pdbx_strand_id
1 'polypeptide(L)'
;MKAVEGHNSKMVVLVEYTTVVMEHHYFRIFFYIILFSVTSINCWSQNFTNYYNDRNEAIHNYYEGKLEKADSLLTVAFKKVKPLGKDVYFAAVVSAKMKNIQKTRDLLKFSCVLNGISLKWLKEDSAIFSNVFTNFEFNRLLDTIVITTNLNYYLYENSKFNTMNYNFFDSLLFMDQKYRSDFKDSTNITEEQKLKLMKVNDDIVQKKLMDYVEEYGWPDYSELLTTILIHFSEENYLKYKTILLREVKIGHLDPFWYARMCDRLEKILYNNDCTYGIWTKSKCGKDIIRTNRLQIGLSLYYEGPFRTFKLVKK
;
A
#
# COMPACT_ATOMS: atom_id res chain seq x y z
N MET A 1 -9.57 81.91 -2.74
CA MET A 1 -9.89 80.52 -2.32
C MET A 1 -9.94 79.64 -3.56
N LYS A 2 -8.86 78.91 -3.86
CA LYS A 2 -8.81 77.75 -4.77
C LYS A 2 -7.40 77.16 -4.71
N ALA A 3 -7.20 76.26 -3.74
CA ALA A 3 -6.02 75.39 -3.65
C ALA A 3 -6.27 74.27 -2.62
N VAL A 4 -7.34 73.48 -2.76
CA VAL A 4 -7.54 72.26 -1.92
C VAL A 4 -8.12 71.09 -2.74
N GLU A 5 -7.78 70.96 -4.03
CA GLU A 5 -8.23 69.80 -4.84
C GLU A 5 -7.08 68.93 -5.39
N GLY A 6 -5.82 69.31 -5.19
CA GLY A 6 -4.67 68.59 -5.75
C GLY A 6 -4.01 67.53 -4.86
N HIS A 7 -4.28 67.53 -3.55
CA HIS A 7 -3.58 66.66 -2.59
C HIS A 7 -4.30 65.33 -2.32
N ASN A 8 -5.64 65.29 -2.34
CA ASN A 8 -6.39 64.07 -2.05
C ASN A 8 -6.39 63.07 -3.21
N SER A 9 -6.43 63.53 -4.46
CA SER A 9 -6.46 62.63 -5.63
C SER A 9 -5.17 61.83 -5.79
N LYS A 10 -4.01 62.46 -5.55
CA LYS A 10 -2.71 61.76 -5.59
C LYS A 10 -2.55 60.73 -4.47
N MET A 11 -3.09 61.00 -3.28
CA MET A 11 -3.00 60.08 -2.14
C MET A 11 -3.91 58.87 -2.31
N VAL A 12 -5.14 59.06 -2.81
CA VAL A 12 -6.07 57.96 -3.12
C VAL A 12 -5.52 57.05 -4.22
N VAL A 13 -4.97 57.61 -5.29
CA VAL A 13 -4.35 56.83 -6.38
C VAL A 13 -3.12 56.06 -5.88
N LEU A 14 -2.31 56.63 -4.98
CA LEU A 14 -1.16 55.93 -4.41
C LEU A 14 -1.59 54.75 -3.52
N VAL A 15 -2.66 54.92 -2.72
CA VAL A 15 -3.19 53.89 -1.83
C VAL A 15 -3.82 52.76 -2.64
N GLU A 16 -4.64 53.07 -3.66
CA GLU A 16 -5.21 52.07 -4.57
C GLU A 16 -4.13 51.31 -5.37
N TYR A 17 -3.08 52.01 -5.84
CA TYR A 17 -1.99 51.35 -6.56
C TYR A 17 -1.16 50.45 -5.65
N THR A 18 -0.96 50.83 -4.39
CA THR A 18 -0.22 50.01 -3.42
C THR A 18 -1.01 48.81 -2.93
N THR A 19 -2.33 48.91 -2.76
CA THR A 19 -3.18 47.73 -2.47
C THR A 19 -3.24 46.77 -3.63
N VAL A 20 -3.43 47.23 -4.87
CA VAL A 20 -3.44 46.36 -6.06
C VAL A 20 -2.10 45.65 -6.26
N VAL A 21 -0.98 46.35 -6.07
CA VAL A 21 0.37 45.76 -6.15
C VAL A 21 0.59 44.74 -5.03
N MET A 22 0.18 45.03 -3.79
CA MET A 22 0.26 44.08 -2.69
C MET A 22 -0.60 42.83 -2.94
N GLU A 23 -1.85 42.98 -3.40
CA GLU A 23 -2.74 41.86 -3.73
C GLU A 23 -2.14 40.97 -4.83
N HIS A 24 -1.54 41.55 -5.86
CA HIS A 24 -0.82 40.78 -6.88
C HIS A 24 0.43 40.07 -6.34
N HIS A 25 1.14 40.65 -5.38
CA HIS A 25 2.29 40.00 -4.74
C HIS A 25 1.85 38.83 -3.84
N TYR A 26 0.82 39.00 -3.01
CA TYR A 26 0.28 37.92 -2.17
C TYR A 26 -0.34 36.80 -3.01
N PHE A 27 -1.06 37.13 -4.08
CA PHE A 27 -1.60 36.15 -5.02
C PHE A 27 -0.48 35.35 -5.69
N ARG A 28 0.61 36.00 -6.13
CA ARG A 28 1.77 35.30 -6.70
C ARG A 28 2.44 34.39 -5.68
N ILE A 29 2.66 34.84 -4.45
CA ILE A 29 3.26 34.03 -3.38
C ILE A 29 2.38 32.81 -3.08
N PHE A 30 1.07 33.01 -2.93
CA PHE A 30 0.11 31.92 -2.70
C PHE A 30 0.07 30.93 -3.88
N PHE A 31 0.07 31.44 -5.11
CA PHE A 31 0.16 30.62 -6.32
C PHE A 31 1.47 29.82 -6.37
N TYR A 32 2.61 30.41 -6.01
CA TYR A 32 3.89 29.69 -5.93
C TYR A 32 3.92 28.66 -4.79
N ILE A 33 3.29 28.92 -3.64
CA ILE A 33 3.14 27.94 -2.56
C ILE A 33 2.29 26.76 -3.03
N ILE A 34 1.16 27.00 -3.69
CA ILE A 34 0.33 25.94 -4.27
C ILE A 34 1.11 25.18 -5.34
N LEU A 35 1.77 25.89 -6.26
CA LEU A 35 2.55 25.26 -7.32
C LEU A 35 3.70 24.42 -6.75
N PHE A 36 4.40 24.92 -5.73
CA PHE A 36 5.45 24.18 -5.02
C PHE A 36 4.89 22.99 -4.25
N SER A 37 3.71 23.12 -3.65
CA SER A 37 3.02 22.03 -2.95
C SER A 37 2.57 20.93 -3.92
N VAL A 38 1.96 21.30 -5.06
CA VAL A 38 1.52 20.36 -6.10
C VAL A 38 2.72 19.71 -6.82
N THR A 39 3.78 20.47 -7.09
CA THR A 39 5.00 19.92 -7.72
C THR A 39 5.81 19.06 -6.76
N SER A 40 5.86 19.39 -5.46
CA SER A 40 6.47 18.52 -4.45
C SER A 40 5.66 17.25 -4.23
N ILE A 41 4.33 17.28 -4.18
CA ILE A 41 3.51 16.04 -4.10
C ILE A 41 3.78 15.11 -5.29
N ASN A 42 3.94 15.65 -6.50
CA ASN A 42 4.26 14.84 -7.69
C ASN A 42 5.72 14.38 -7.75
N CYS A 43 6.69 15.21 -7.34
CA CYS A 43 8.11 14.83 -7.24
C CYS A 43 8.39 13.79 -6.13
N TRP A 44 7.52 13.70 -5.12
CA TRP A 44 7.63 12.75 -4.02
C TRP A 44 6.77 11.50 -4.20
N SER A 45 6.15 11.31 -5.37
CA SER A 45 5.54 10.03 -5.72
C SER A 45 6.63 8.98 -5.90
N GLN A 46 6.94 8.30 -4.79
CA GLN A 46 7.92 7.23 -4.72
C GLN A 46 7.51 6.12 -5.68
N ASN A 47 8.38 5.75 -6.63
CA ASN A 47 8.11 4.62 -7.51
C ASN A 47 8.57 3.31 -6.85
N PHE A 48 7.61 2.59 -6.26
CA PHE A 48 7.82 1.34 -5.54
C PHE A 48 8.11 0.14 -6.45
N THR A 49 7.97 0.23 -7.78
CA THR A 49 8.24 -0.90 -8.69
C THR A 49 9.66 -1.44 -8.52
N ASN A 50 10.66 -0.55 -8.55
CA ASN A 50 12.06 -0.92 -8.38
C ASN A 50 12.41 -1.33 -6.95
N TYR A 51 11.68 -0.82 -5.96
CA TYR A 51 11.79 -1.27 -4.58
C TYR A 51 11.30 -2.71 -4.43
N TYR A 52 10.11 -3.01 -4.95
CA TYR A 52 9.53 -4.34 -4.88
C TYR A 52 10.35 -5.36 -5.66
N ASN A 53 10.89 -5.02 -6.83
CA ASN A 53 11.74 -5.93 -7.60
C ASN A 53 12.99 -6.35 -6.79
N ASP A 54 13.72 -5.41 -6.20
CA ASP A 54 14.87 -5.71 -5.34
C ASP A 54 14.45 -6.51 -4.10
N ARG A 55 13.35 -6.12 -3.46
CA ARG A 55 12.78 -6.81 -2.30
C ARG A 55 12.45 -8.27 -2.62
N ASN A 56 11.79 -8.51 -3.75
CA ASN A 56 11.39 -9.85 -4.20
C ASN A 56 12.61 -10.71 -4.51
N GLU A 57 13.65 -10.13 -5.14
CA GLU A 57 14.92 -10.81 -5.36
C GLU A 57 15.65 -11.11 -4.04
N ALA A 58 15.61 -10.20 -3.06
CA ALA A 58 16.18 -10.43 -1.75
C ALA A 58 15.52 -11.62 -1.04
N ILE A 59 14.19 -11.68 -1.08
CA ILE A 59 13.43 -12.82 -0.55
C ILE A 59 13.88 -14.12 -1.21
N HIS A 60 13.96 -14.15 -2.54
CA HIS A 60 14.42 -15.34 -3.24
C HIS A 60 15.83 -15.76 -2.78
N ASN A 61 16.79 -14.83 -2.70
CA ASN A 61 18.15 -15.13 -2.26
C ASN A 61 18.22 -15.63 -0.81
N TYR A 62 17.35 -15.13 0.07
CA TYR A 62 17.23 -15.65 1.44
C TYR A 62 16.82 -17.13 1.47
N TYR A 63 15.83 -17.53 0.65
CA TYR A 63 15.42 -18.94 0.55
C TYR A 63 16.47 -19.83 -0.12
N GLU A 64 17.30 -19.26 -1.00
CA GLU A 64 18.48 -19.93 -1.59
C GLU A 64 19.69 -19.96 -0.65
N GLY A 65 19.56 -19.47 0.59
CA GLY A 65 20.66 -19.44 1.58
C GLY A 65 21.72 -18.37 1.34
N LYS A 66 21.53 -17.47 0.37
CA LYS A 66 22.46 -16.39 -0.01
C LYS A 66 22.18 -15.14 0.83
N LEU A 67 22.47 -15.22 2.13
CA LEU A 67 22.06 -14.22 3.11
C LEU A 67 22.70 -12.83 2.87
N GLU A 68 23.99 -12.78 2.53
CA GLU A 68 24.69 -11.51 2.24
C GLU A 68 24.10 -10.81 1.02
N LYS A 69 23.73 -11.58 0.00
CA LYS A 69 23.08 -11.02 -1.20
C LYS A 69 21.68 -10.52 -0.87
N ALA A 70 20.90 -11.26 -0.06
CA ALA A 70 19.59 -10.81 0.40
C ALA A 70 19.69 -9.50 1.21
N ASP A 71 20.64 -9.42 2.13
CA ASP A 71 20.87 -8.22 2.96
C ASP A 71 21.30 -7.00 2.13
N SER A 72 22.19 -7.20 1.16
CA SER A 72 22.62 -6.16 0.23
C SER A 72 21.45 -5.62 -0.60
N LEU A 73 20.63 -6.50 -1.16
CA LEU A 73 19.45 -6.11 -1.95
C LEU A 73 18.43 -5.33 -1.12
N LEU A 74 18.16 -5.74 0.13
CA LEU A 74 17.27 -4.99 1.02
C LEU A 74 17.85 -3.61 1.35
N THR A 75 19.15 -3.52 1.58
CA THR A 75 19.84 -2.24 1.82
C THR A 75 19.74 -1.30 0.62
N VAL A 76 19.84 -1.83 -0.61
CA VAL A 76 19.64 -1.06 -1.84
C VAL A 76 18.17 -0.63 -1.98
N ALA A 77 17.22 -1.54 -1.75
CA ALA A 77 15.79 -1.24 -1.82
C ALA A 77 15.41 -0.10 -0.87
N PHE A 78 15.86 -0.15 0.39
CA PHE A 78 15.50 0.82 1.43
C PHE A 78 16.08 2.23 1.19
N LYS A 79 17.01 2.38 0.25
CA LYS A 79 17.51 3.70 -0.20
C LYS A 79 16.61 4.34 -1.27
N LYS A 80 15.75 3.57 -1.94
CA LYS A 80 14.93 4.06 -3.05
C LYS A 80 13.67 4.77 -2.58
N VAL A 81 13.07 4.29 -1.50
CA VAL A 81 11.76 4.71 -0.98
C VAL A 81 11.74 4.52 0.54
N LYS A 82 10.74 5.10 1.22
CA LYS A 82 10.50 4.76 2.63
C LYS A 82 10.10 3.27 2.70
N PRO A 83 10.86 2.42 3.42
CA PRO A 83 10.59 0.99 3.40
C PRO A 83 9.30 0.66 4.14
N LEU A 84 8.62 -0.39 3.68
CA LEU A 84 7.45 -0.92 4.37
C LEU A 84 7.89 -1.63 5.66
N GLY A 85 7.16 -1.42 6.76
CA GLY A 85 7.50 -2.02 8.06
C GLY A 85 7.69 -3.54 7.99
N LYS A 86 6.86 -4.24 7.19
CA LYS A 86 6.95 -5.69 6.94
C LYS A 86 8.27 -6.12 6.29
N ASP A 87 8.81 -5.29 5.40
CA ASP A 87 10.07 -5.57 4.70
C ASP A 87 11.26 -5.26 5.60
N VAL A 88 11.18 -4.23 6.46
CA VAL A 88 12.17 -3.98 7.52
C VAL A 88 12.20 -5.13 8.53
N TYR A 89 11.05 -5.69 8.89
CA TYR A 89 10.98 -6.89 9.72
C TYR A 89 11.68 -8.07 9.04
N PHE A 90 11.45 -8.27 7.74
CA PHE A 90 12.15 -9.30 6.97
C PHE A 90 13.67 -9.09 6.96
N ALA A 91 14.15 -7.85 6.84
CA ALA A 91 15.57 -7.55 6.95
C ALA A 91 16.13 -7.93 8.33
N ALA A 92 15.36 -7.76 9.40
CA ALA A 92 15.75 -8.23 10.74
C ALA A 92 15.92 -9.76 10.79
N VAL A 93 15.03 -10.52 10.14
CA VAL A 93 15.13 -11.98 10.03
C VAL A 93 16.39 -12.39 9.26
N VAL A 94 16.69 -11.72 8.14
CA VAL A 94 17.92 -11.96 7.36
C VAL A 94 19.16 -11.70 8.24
N SER A 95 19.21 -10.54 8.90
CA SER A 95 20.30 -10.15 9.81
C SER A 95 20.46 -11.13 10.99
N ALA A 96 19.36 -11.65 11.53
CA ALA A 96 19.36 -12.63 12.60
C ALA A 96 20.00 -13.95 12.14
N LYS A 97 19.65 -14.44 10.93
CA LYS A 97 20.29 -15.62 10.36
C LYS A 97 21.79 -15.44 10.11
N MET A 98 22.22 -14.21 9.81
CA MET A 98 23.63 -13.83 9.71
C MET A 98 24.33 -13.65 11.07
N LYS A 99 23.61 -13.86 12.18
CA LYS A 99 24.09 -13.67 13.57
C LYS A 99 24.56 -12.25 13.90
N ASN A 100 24.05 -11.23 13.19
CA ASN A 100 24.37 -9.83 13.49
C ASN A 100 23.39 -9.28 14.54
N ILE A 101 23.75 -9.41 15.82
CA ILE A 101 22.87 -9.07 16.97
C ILE A 101 22.44 -7.60 16.94
N GLN A 102 23.39 -6.68 16.72
CA GLN A 102 23.10 -5.25 16.79
C GLN A 102 22.20 -4.79 15.65
N LYS A 103 22.52 -5.18 14.40
CA LYS A 103 21.69 -4.85 13.23
C LYS A 103 20.28 -5.45 13.35
N THR A 104 20.18 -6.68 13.85
CA THR A 104 18.88 -7.33 14.10
C THR A 104 18.03 -6.52 15.07
N ARG A 105 18.61 -6.10 16.20
CA ARG A 105 17.93 -5.29 17.22
C ARG A 105 17.45 -3.95 16.64
N ASP A 106 18.31 -3.28 15.88
CA ASP A 106 17.99 -1.96 15.32
C ASP A 106 16.88 -2.06 14.25
N LEU A 107 16.91 -3.09 13.41
CA LEU A 107 15.87 -3.35 12.42
C LEU A 107 14.53 -3.75 13.07
N LEU A 108 14.54 -4.52 14.16
CA LEU A 108 13.31 -4.84 14.90
C LEU A 108 12.68 -3.59 15.51
N LYS A 109 13.48 -2.71 16.13
CA LYS A 109 12.99 -1.42 16.64
C LYS A 109 12.43 -0.56 15.51
N PHE A 110 13.14 -0.48 14.38
CA PHE A 110 12.70 0.34 13.25
C PHE A 110 11.42 -0.20 12.62
N SER A 111 11.30 -1.52 12.45
CA SER A 111 10.08 -2.16 11.98
C SER A 111 8.90 -1.90 12.93
N CYS A 112 9.13 -1.91 14.25
CA CYS A 112 8.11 -1.59 15.25
C CYS A 112 7.57 -0.16 15.10
N VAL A 113 8.45 0.82 14.85
CA VAL A 113 8.06 2.22 14.58
C VAL A 113 7.20 2.34 13.31
N LEU A 114 7.45 1.47 12.33
CA LEU A 114 6.70 1.42 11.08
C LEU A 114 5.46 0.51 11.12
N ASN A 115 5.04 0.06 12.31
CA ASN A 115 3.93 -0.89 12.50
C ASN A 115 4.10 -2.18 11.65
N GLY A 116 5.34 -2.62 11.46
CA GLY A 116 5.70 -3.73 10.59
C GLY A 116 5.70 -5.11 11.24
N ILE A 117 5.50 -5.17 12.56
CA ILE A 117 5.63 -6.42 13.33
C ILE A 117 4.26 -7.03 13.56
N SER A 118 4.06 -8.23 13.01
CA SER A 118 2.93 -9.09 13.34
C SER A 118 3.32 -10.03 14.48
N LEU A 119 2.48 -10.14 15.52
CA LEU A 119 2.64 -11.14 16.58
C LEU A 119 2.69 -12.57 16.02
N LYS A 120 1.96 -12.84 14.92
CA LYS A 120 2.00 -14.14 14.24
C LYS A 120 3.38 -14.41 13.67
N TRP A 121 3.94 -13.47 12.91
CA TRP A 121 5.27 -13.62 12.31
C TRP A 121 6.37 -13.73 13.36
N LEU A 122 6.24 -12.99 14.46
CA LEU A 122 7.19 -13.05 15.57
C LEU A 122 7.20 -14.43 16.25
N LYS A 123 6.02 -15.07 16.37
CA LYS A 123 5.92 -16.46 16.85
C LYS A 123 6.53 -17.45 15.86
N GLU A 124 6.22 -17.30 14.56
CA GLU A 124 6.77 -18.15 13.49
C GLU A 124 8.30 -18.08 13.41
N ASP A 125 8.88 -16.88 13.58
CA ASP A 125 10.32 -16.66 13.51
C ASP A 125 11.03 -16.78 14.89
N SER A 126 10.32 -17.15 15.95
CA SER A 126 10.85 -17.15 17.33
C SER A 126 12.16 -17.93 17.45
N ALA A 127 12.23 -19.12 16.86
CA ALA A 127 13.44 -19.94 16.86
C ALA A 127 14.64 -19.25 16.19
N ILE A 128 14.42 -18.40 15.18
CA ILE A 128 15.50 -17.64 14.52
C ILE A 128 16.07 -16.62 15.51
N PHE A 129 15.21 -15.91 16.23
CA PHE A 129 15.64 -14.88 17.17
C PHE A 129 16.23 -15.45 18.47
N SER A 130 15.71 -16.57 18.96
CA SER A 130 16.28 -17.29 20.12
C SER A 130 17.71 -17.80 19.89
N ASN A 131 18.14 -17.95 18.63
CA ASN A 131 19.52 -18.30 18.28
C ASN A 131 20.48 -17.11 18.26
N VAL A 132 19.97 -15.88 18.41
CA VAL A 132 20.74 -14.63 18.30
C VAL A 132 20.72 -13.86 19.62
N PHE A 133 19.60 -13.88 20.33
CA PHE A 133 19.42 -13.26 21.63
C PHE A 133 19.32 -14.32 22.72
N THR A 134 19.85 -14.02 23.91
CA THR A 134 19.52 -14.82 25.08
C THR A 134 18.02 -14.73 25.37
N ASN A 135 17.43 -15.72 26.07
CA ASN A 135 16.01 -15.69 26.44
C ASN A 135 15.64 -14.39 27.18
N PHE A 136 16.52 -13.88 28.03
CA PHE A 136 16.32 -12.62 28.73
C PHE A 136 16.28 -11.41 27.78
N GLU A 137 17.25 -11.30 26.87
CA GLU A 137 17.29 -10.21 25.88
C GLU A 137 16.12 -10.26 24.91
N PHE A 138 15.73 -11.47 24.49
CA PHE A 138 14.60 -11.67 23.60
C PHE A 138 13.30 -11.26 24.28
N ASN A 139 13.05 -11.72 25.52
CA ASN A 139 11.87 -11.33 26.28
C ASN A 139 11.81 -9.81 26.50
N ARG A 140 12.93 -9.16 26.86
CA ARG A 140 12.97 -7.70 27.02
C ARG A 140 12.67 -6.96 25.71
N LEU A 141 13.15 -7.49 24.58
CA LEU A 141 12.86 -6.95 23.27
C LEU A 141 11.38 -7.14 22.91
N LEU A 142 10.81 -8.31 23.21
CA LEU A 142 9.38 -8.58 23.05
C LEU A 142 8.55 -7.61 23.89
N ASP A 143 8.88 -7.40 25.16
CA ASP A 143 8.17 -6.46 26.02
C ASP A 143 8.21 -5.04 25.45
N THR A 144 9.38 -4.61 24.97
CA THR A 144 9.54 -3.29 24.33
C THR A 144 8.70 -3.18 23.06
N ILE A 145 8.70 -4.22 22.23
CA ILE A 145 7.90 -4.28 20.99
C ILE A 145 6.41 -4.27 21.34
N VAL A 146 5.97 -5.07 22.32
CA VAL A 146 4.56 -5.15 22.74
C VAL A 146 4.11 -3.81 23.31
N ILE A 147 4.88 -3.18 24.18
CA ILE A 147 4.57 -1.85 24.73
C ILE A 147 4.48 -0.83 23.60
N THR A 148 5.46 -0.79 22.70
CA THR A 148 5.50 0.17 21.60
C THR A 148 4.36 -0.08 20.60
N THR A 149 4.08 -1.33 20.28
CA THR A 149 2.98 -1.72 19.37
C THR A 149 1.63 -1.41 20.00
N ASN A 150 1.44 -1.68 21.30
CA ASN A 150 0.21 -1.34 22.01
C ASN A 150 0.04 0.18 22.15
N LEU A 151 1.12 0.92 22.38
CA LEU A 151 1.08 2.39 22.43
C LEU A 151 0.78 2.97 21.05
N ASN A 152 1.43 2.47 19.99
CA ASN A 152 1.16 2.87 18.62
C ASN A 152 -0.26 2.49 18.20
N TYR A 153 -0.74 1.30 18.56
CA TYR A 153 -2.11 0.86 18.35
C TYR A 153 -3.09 1.76 19.10
N TYR A 154 -2.82 2.06 20.37
CA TYR A 154 -3.65 2.97 21.17
C TYR A 154 -3.68 4.39 20.58
N LEU A 155 -2.54 4.92 20.13
CA LEU A 155 -2.46 6.23 19.48
C LEU A 155 -3.13 6.22 18.09
N TYR A 156 -3.01 5.12 17.36
CA TYR A 156 -3.66 4.89 16.08
C TYR A 156 -5.18 4.85 16.25
N GLU A 157 -5.70 4.01 17.13
CA GLU A 157 -7.11 3.90 17.48
C GLU A 157 -7.67 5.23 18.04
N ASN A 158 -6.91 5.95 18.86
CA ASN A 158 -7.40 7.23 19.44
C ASN A 158 -7.24 8.44 18.52
N SER A 159 -6.55 8.31 17.39
CA SER A 159 -6.64 9.34 16.36
C SER A 159 -8.03 9.23 15.71
N LYS A 160 -8.93 10.16 16.05
CA LYS A 160 -10.34 10.19 15.57
C LYS A 160 -10.50 9.93 14.06
N PHE A 161 -9.50 10.30 13.27
CA PHE A 161 -9.46 10.07 11.82
C PHE A 161 -9.26 8.59 11.46
N ASN A 162 -8.39 7.85 12.16
CA ASN A 162 -8.08 6.45 11.83
C ASN A 162 -9.08 5.45 12.41
N THR A 163 -9.69 5.72 13.57
CA THR A 163 -10.79 4.89 14.10
C THR A 163 -12.02 4.92 13.18
N MET A 164 -12.29 6.07 12.55
CA MET A 164 -13.37 6.22 11.58
C MET A 164 -13.10 5.40 10.30
N ASN A 165 -11.85 5.40 9.84
CA ASN A 165 -11.41 4.63 8.68
C ASN A 165 -11.45 3.11 8.95
N TYR A 166 -10.98 2.67 10.10
CA TYR A 166 -10.97 1.25 10.47
C TYR A 166 -12.40 0.67 10.53
N ASN A 167 -13.31 1.34 11.24
CA ASN A 167 -14.72 0.93 11.31
C ASN A 167 -15.40 0.90 9.94
N PHE A 168 -15.05 1.83 9.05
CA PHE A 168 -15.55 1.83 7.67
C PHE A 168 -15.08 0.58 6.91
N PHE A 169 -13.78 0.28 6.89
CA PHE A 169 -13.25 -0.88 6.16
C PHE A 169 -13.70 -2.22 6.74
N ASP A 170 -13.76 -2.35 8.06
CA ASP A 170 -14.30 -3.55 8.72
C ASP A 170 -15.78 -3.74 8.37
N SER A 171 -16.56 -2.64 8.29
CA SER A 171 -17.96 -2.73 7.85
C SER A 171 -18.09 -3.19 6.40
N LEU A 172 -17.21 -2.74 5.51
CA LEU A 172 -17.20 -3.17 4.11
C LEU A 172 -16.81 -4.65 3.97
N LEU A 173 -15.80 -5.10 4.72
CA LEU A 173 -15.44 -6.52 4.73
C LEU A 173 -16.57 -7.37 5.30
N PHE A 174 -17.19 -6.94 6.41
CA PHE A 174 -18.32 -7.65 7.00
C PHE A 174 -19.48 -7.77 6.00
N MET A 175 -19.78 -6.70 5.25
CA MET A 175 -20.77 -6.73 4.17
C MET A 175 -20.39 -7.76 3.10
N ASP A 176 -19.17 -7.72 2.55
CA ASP A 176 -18.69 -8.68 1.54
C ASP A 176 -18.82 -10.13 2.02
N GLN A 177 -18.34 -10.42 3.24
CA GLN A 177 -18.36 -11.78 3.79
C GLN A 177 -19.77 -12.26 4.13
N LYS A 178 -20.63 -11.37 4.66
CA LYS A 178 -22.03 -11.70 4.94
C LYS A 178 -22.76 -12.09 3.67
N TYR A 179 -22.61 -11.32 2.60
CA TYR A 179 -23.23 -11.65 1.31
C TYR A 179 -22.79 -13.03 0.83
N ARG A 180 -21.50 -13.36 0.91
CA ARG A 180 -20.99 -14.69 0.54
C ARG A 180 -21.60 -15.81 1.39
N SER A 181 -21.76 -15.60 2.69
CA SER A 181 -22.39 -16.58 3.59
C SER A 181 -23.86 -16.78 3.23
N ASP A 182 -24.62 -15.70 3.06
CA ASP A 182 -26.05 -15.74 2.75
C ASP A 182 -26.33 -16.51 1.44
N PHE A 183 -25.43 -16.45 0.45
CA PHE A 183 -25.56 -17.21 -0.80
C PHE A 183 -25.10 -18.66 -0.72
N LYS A 184 -24.13 -18.97 0.13
CA LYS A 184 -23.65 -20.35 0.34
C LYS A 184 -24.77 -21.22 0.93
N ASP A 185 -25.56 -20.64 1.82
CA ASP A 185 -26.61 -21.36 2.55
C ASP A 185 -27.99 -21.25 1.88
N SER A 186 -28.11 -20.50 0.79
CA SER A 186 -29.38 -20.33 0.08
C SER A 186 -29.67 -21.47 -0.91
N THR A 187 -30.69 -22.26 -0.60
CA THR A 187 -31.19 -23.38 -1.43
C THR A 187 -32.32 -22.98 -2.37
N ASN A 188 -32.86 -21.76 -2.24
CA ASN A 188 -34.12 -21.35 -2.90
C ASN A 188 -33.91 -20.46 -4.14
N ILE A 189 -32.68 -20.25 -4.58
CA ILE A 189 -32.34 -19.41 -5.74
C ILE A 189 -31.42 -20.18 -6.68
N THR A 190 -31.56 -19.95 -7.98
CA THR A 190 -30.71 -20.57 -8.98
C THR A 190 -29.29 -20.00 -8.93
N GLU A 191 -28.31 -20.74 -9.43
CA GLU A 191 -26.93 -20.26 -9.51
C GLU A 191 -26.80 -18.98 -10.36
N GLU A 192 -27.59 -18.83 -11.42
CA GLU A 192 -27.62 -17.60 -12.21
C GLU A 192 -28.13 -16.40 -11.39
N GLN A 193 -29.16 -16.60 -10.57
CA GLN A 193 -29.68 -15.57 -9.67
C GLN A 193 -28.67 -15.21 -8.58
N LYS A 194 -27.97 -16.20 -8.01
CA LYS A 194 -26.86 -15.98 -7.07
C LYS A 194 -25.79 -15.10 -7.69
N LEU A 195 -25.33 -15.43 -8.90
CA LEU A 195 -24.30 -14.66 -9.60
C LEU A 195 -24.74 -13.21 -9.86
N LYS A 196 -26.00 -12.98 -10.28
CA LYS A 196 -26.53 -11.63 -10.46
C LYS A 196 -26.57 -10.83 -9.15
N LEU A 197 -27.03 -11.44 -8.06
CA LEU A 197 -27.11 -10.78 -6.76
C LEU A 197 -25.73 -10.54 -6.14
N MET A 198 -24.79 -11.48 -6.28
CA MET A 198 -23.39 -11.30 -5.88
C MET A 198 -22.77 -10.10 -6.61
N LYS A 199 -23.00 -9.97 -7.92
CA LYS A 199 -22.52 -8.82 -8.70
C LYS A 199 -23.05 -7.49 -8.14
N VAL A 200 -24.36 -7.40 -7.88
CA VAL A 200 -24.98 -6.18 -7.30
C VAL A 200 -24.37 -5.83 -5.94
N ASN A 201 -24.16 -6.83 -5.09
CA ASN A 201 -23.59 -6.63 -3.76
C ASN A 201 -22.10 -6.22 -3.84
N ASP A 202 -21.33 -6.87 -4.70
CA ASP A 202 -19.94 -6.52 -5.03
C ASP A 202 -19.86 -5.05 -5.49
N ASP A 203 -20.76 -4.61 -6.39
CA ASP A 203 -20.85 -3.23 -6.87
C ASP A 203 -21.10 -2.22 -5.75
N ILE A 204 -21.99 -2.53 -4.80
CA ILE A 204 -22.28 -1.65 -3.66
C ILE A 204 -21.04 -1.47 -2.77
N VAL A 205 -20.37 -2.57 -2.42
CA VAL A 205 -19.18 -2.54 -1.56
C VAL A 205 -18.04 -1.80 -2.26
N GLN A 206 -17.83 -2.07 -3.54
CA GLN A 206 -16.78 -1.43 -4.34
C GLN A 206 -17.03 0.05 -4.54
N LYS A 207 -18.26 0.46 -4.83
CA LYS A 207 -18.59 1.88 -4.96
C LYS A 207 -18.28 2.63 -3.67
N LYS A 208 -18.71 2.12 -2.52
CA LYS A 208 -18.41 2.74 -1.22
C LYS A 208 -16.90 2.85 -0.98
N LEU A 209 -16.15 1.79 -1.27
CA LEU A 209 -14.70 1.81 -1.16
C LEU A 209 -14.09 2.91 -2.05
N MET A 210 -14.53 3.00 -3.29
CA MET A 210 -13.97 3.94 -4.25
C MET A 210 -14.38 5.38 -3.97
N ASP A 211 -15.62 5.63 -3.54
CA ASP A 211 -16.07 6.96 -3.08
C ASP A 211 -15.18 7.44 -1.92
N TYR A 212 -14.86 6.55 -0.97
CA TYR A 212 -13.92 6.85 0.11
C TYR A 212 -12.50 7.16 -0.43
N VAL A 213 -11.97 6.34 -1.35
CA VAL A 213 -10.62 6.54 -1.90
C VAL A 213 -10.53 7.84 -2.70
N GLU A 214 -11.59 8.23 -3.41
CA GLU A 214 -11.68 9.50 -4.11
C GLU A 214 -11.68 10.70 -3.15
N GLU A 215 -12.38 10.58 -2.02
CA GLU A 215 -12.50 11.66 -1.02
C GLU A 215 -11.28 11.80 -0.11
N TYR A 216 -10.72 10.67 0.35
CA TYR A 216 -9.71 10.63 1.42
C TYR A 216 -8.35 10.06 0.98
N GLY A 217 -8.24 9.53 -0.24
CA GLY A 217 -7.06 8.82 -0.72
C GLY A 217 -7.02 7.35 -0.26
N TRP A 218 -5.97 6.64 -0.67
CA TRP A 218 -5.81 5.23 -0.30
C TRP A 218 -5.42 5.10 1.18
N PRO A 219 -6.13 4.28 1.96
CA PRO A 219 -5.82 4.08 3.37
C PRO A 219 -4.57 3.20 3.57
N ASP A 220 -3.87 3.37 4.68
CA ASP A 220 -2.68 2.56 5.02
C ASP A 220 -3.01 1.07 5.32
N TYR A 221 -4.29 0.69 5.41
CA TYR A 221 -4.73 -0.68 5.73
C TYR A 221 -4.88 -1.58 4.50
N SER A 222 -3.77 -2.18 4.07
CA SER A 222 -3.69 -2.89 2.77
C SER A 222 -4.38 -4.26 2.69
N GLU A 223 -4.52 -5.07 3.75
CA GLU A 223 -5.00 -6.46 3.61
C GLU A 223 -6.52 -6.59 3.44
N LEU A 224 -7.32 -5.82 4.20
CA LEU A 224 -8.79 -5.89 4.14
C LEU A 224 -9.33 -5.43 2.77
N LEU A 225 -8.73 -4.37 2.23
CA LEU A 225 -9.05 -3.82 0.91
C LEU A 225 -8.79 -4.79 -0.23
N THR A 226 -7.76 -5.61 -0.09
CA THR A 226 -7.38 -6.53 -1.16
C THR A 226 -8.38 -7.65 -1.38
N THR A 227 -9.16 -8.00 -0.36
CA THR A 227 -10.29 -8.93 -0.48
C THR A 227 -11.43 -8.32 -1.28
N ILE A 228 -11.66 -7.01 -1.18
CA ILE A 228 -12.67 -6.30 -1.98
C ILE A 228 -12.20 -6.18 -3.43
N LEU A 229 -10.91 -5.92 -3.65
CA LEU A 229 -10.32 -5.76 -4.99
C LEU A 229 -10.45 -7.00 -5.88
N ILE A 230 -10.24 -8.20 -5.35
CA ILE A 230 -10.34 -9.43 -6.15
C ILE A 230 -11.74 -9.70 -6.69
N HIS A 231 -12.76 -9.09 -6.08
CA HIS A 231 -14.17 -9.25 -6.44
C HIS A 231 -14.70 -8.14 -7.32
N PHE A 232 -13.82 -7.25 -7.83
CA PHE A 232 -14.22 -6.17 -8.73
C PHE A 232 -15.19 -6.63 -9.82
N SER A 233 -16.25 -5.86 -10.00
CA SER A 233 -17.12 -6.00 -11.16
C SER A 233 -16.42 -5.49 -12.41
N GLU A 234 -16.91 -5.91 -13.56
CA GLU A 234 -16.39 -5.49 -14.86
C GLU A 234 -16.43 -3.97 -15.05
N GLU A 235 -17.53 -3.33 -14.65
CA GLU A 235 -17.71 -1.87 -14.80
C GLU A 235 -16.72 -1.11 -13.90
N ASN A 236 -16.64 -1.48 -12.62
CA ASN A 236 -15.70 -0.86 -11.68
C ASN A 236 -14.25 -1.12 -12.08
N TYR A 237 -13.96 -2.29 -12.63
CA TYR A 237 -12.63 -2.58 -13.17
C TYR A 237 -12.23 -1.59 -14.26
N LEU A 238 -13.08 -1.41 -15.28
CA LEU A 238 -12.81 -0.48 -16.37
C LEU A 238 -12.65 0.96 -15.86
N LYS A 239 -13.44 1.36 -14.86
CA LYS A 239 -13.37 2.69 -14.26
C LYS A 239 -12.08 2.91 -13.45
N TYR A 240 -11.67 1.95 -12.62
CA TYR A 240 -10.67 2.18 -11.58
C TYR A 240 -9.31 1.52 -11.81
N LYS A 241 -9.14 0.66 -12.82
CA LYS A 241 -7.88 -0.05 -13.10
C LYS A 241 -6.64 0.85 -13.11
N THR A 242 -6.75 2.04 -13.70
CA THR A 242 -5.64 3.00 -13.80
C THR A 242 -5.28 3.63 -12.45
N ILE A 243 -6.30 3.96 -11.65
CA ILE A 243 -6.10 4.49 -10.29
C ILE A 243 -5.43 3.43 -9.42
N LEU A 244 -5.94 2.19 -9.46
CA LEU A 244 -5.36 1.08 -8.70
C LEU A 244 -3.90 0.78 -9.12
N LEU A 245 -3.56 0.89 -10.40
CA LEU A 245 -2.18 0.77 -10.87
C LEU A 245 -1.27 1.86 -10.30
N ARG A 246 -1.77 3.09 -10.18
CA ARG A 246 -1.05 4.20 -9.55
C ARG A 246 -0.77 3.87 -8.08
N GLU A 247 -1.77 3.38 -7.35
CA GLU A 247 -1.63 3.01 -5.94
C GLU A 247 -0.61 1.87 -5.73
N VAL A 248 -0.52 0.92 -6.67
CA VAL A 248 0.57 -0.08 -6.67
C VAL A 248 1.93 0.58 -6.85
N LYS A 249 2.05 1.51 -7.81
CA LYS A 249 3.32 2.17 -8.12
C LYS A 249 3.81 3.08 -7.00
N ILE A 250 2.93 3.57 -6.13
CA ILE A 250 3.31 4.37 -4.97
C ILE A 250 3.34 3.60 -3.65
N GLY A 251 3.15 2.27 -3.69
CA GLY A 251 3.37 1.38 -2.56
C GLY A 251 2.17 1.21 -1.62
N HIS A 252 1.02 1.77 -1.95
CA HIS A 252 -0.20 1.69 -1.16
C HIS A 252 -0.97 0.36 -1.39
N LEU A 253 -0.81 -0.25 -2.56
CA LEU A 253 -1.43 -1.52 -2.92
C LEU A 253 -0.37 -2.58 -3.24
N ASP A 254 -0.48 -3.76 -2.63
CA ASP A 254 0.43 -4.87 -2.92
C ASP A 254 0.24 -5.36 -4.38
N PRO A 255 1.32 -5.45 -5.19
CA PRO A 255 1.23 -5.83 -6.60
C PRO A 255 0.52 -7.16 -6.86
N PHE A 256 0.59 -8.10 -5.90
CA PHE A 256 -0.03 -9.42 -6.04
C PHE A 256 -1.55 -9.33 -6.21
N TRP A 257 -2.22 -8.53 -5.38
CA TRP A 257 -3.68 -8.45 -5.37
C TRP A 257 -4.22 -7.70 -6.58
N TYR A 258 -3.55 -6.62 -6.98
CA TYR A 258 -3.84 -5.91 -8.22
C TYR A 258 -3.73 -6.84 -9.45
N ALA A 259 -2.64 -7.60 -9.53
CA ALA A 259 -2.41 -8.52 -10.63
C ALA A 259 -3.44 -9.66 -10.67
N ARG A 260 -3.81 -10.20 -9.51
CA ARG A 260 -4.84 -11.23 -9.39
C ARG A 260 -6.22 -10.75 -9.86
N MET A 261 -6.60 -9.53 -9.49
CA MET A 261 -7.81 -8.87 -10.00
C MET A 261 -7.74 -8.73 -11.52
N CYS A 262 -6.62 -8.21 -12.04
CA CYS A 262 -6.45 -8.02 -13.48
C CYS A 262 -6.52 -9.34 -14.27
N ASP A 263 -5.85 -10.41 -13.83
CA ASP A 263 -5.92 -11.71 -14.51
C ASP A 263 -7.35 -12.23 -14.62
N ARG A 264 -8.13 -12.14 -13.53
CA ARG A 264 -9.53 -12.57 -13.52
C ARG A 264 -10.37 -11.76 -14.51
N LEU A 265 -10.28 -10.44 -14.45
CA LEU A 265 -11.15 -9.56 -15.22
C LEU A 265 -10.76 -9.45 -16.69
N GLU A 266 -9.45 -9.47 -17.01
CA GLU A 266 -8.96 -9.57 -18.39
C GLU A 266 -9.38 -10.87 -19.06
N LYS A 267 -9.41 -11.98 -18.31
CA LYS A 267 -9.94 -13.25 -18.82
C LYS A 267 -11.44 -13.16 -19.10
N ILE A 268 -12.23 -12.61 -18.18
CA ILE A 268 -13.68 -12.50 -18.34
C ILE A 268 -14.05 -11.59 -19.51
N LEU A 269 -13.45 -10.40 -19.59
CA LEU A 269 -13.80 -9.36 -20.55
C LEU A 269 -13.22 -9.60 -21.95
N TYR A 270 -12.00 -10.11 -22.03
CA TYR A 270 -11.23 -10.13 -23.27
C TYR A 270 -10.69 -11.51 -23.64
N ASN A 271 -11.03 -12.55 -22.86
CA ASN A 271 -10.43 -13.88 -22.98
C ASN A 271 -8.89 -13.86 -22.92
N ASN A 272 -8.30 -12.89 -22.22
CA ASN A 272 -6.86 -12.67 -22.17
C ASN A 272 -6.21 -13.41 -20.98
N ASP A 273 -5.45 -14.46 -21.29
CA ASP A 273 -4.72 -15.27 -20.30
C ASP A 273 -3.31 -14.73 -19.99
N CYS A 274 -2.86 -13.66 -20.66
CA CYS A 274 -1.45 -13.25 -20.73
C CYS A 274 -1.08 -12.05 -19.85
N THR A 275 -1.90 -11.70 -18.86
CA THR A 275 -1.70 -10.48 -18.07
C THR A 275 -0.54 -10.64 -17.07
N TYR A 276 -0.73 -11.36 -15.96
CA TYR A 276 0.30 -11.57 -14.93
C TYR A 276 0.44 -13.05 -14.52
N GLY A 277 -0.48 -13.93 -14.95
CA GLY A 277 -0.34 -15.39 -14.79
C GLY A 277 -0.35 -15.88 -13.34
N ILE A 278 -1.08 -15.19 -12.46
CA ILE A 278 -1.42 -15.62 -11.09
C ILE A 278 -2.68 -16.50 -11.11
N TRP A 279 -3.75 -16.04 -11.77
CA TRP A 279 -5.04 -16.75 -11.77
C TRP A 279 -5.18 -17.69 -12.98
N THR A 280 -4.75 -17.24 -14.16
CA THR A 280 -4.74 -18.04 -15.38
C THR A 280 -3.47 -18.90 -15.41
N LYS A 281 -3.59 -20.21 -15.13
CA LYS A 281 -2.47 -21.15 -15.32
C LYS A 281 -2.14 -21.20 -16.82
N SER A 282 -0.93 -20.75 -17.16
CA SER A 282 -0.53 -20.14 -18.44
C SER A 282 -0.74 -20.98 -19.71
N LYS A 283 -1.41 -20.40 -20.71
CA LYS A 283 -1.24 -20.74 -22.14
C LYS A 283 -0.28 -19.78 -22.88
N CYS A 284 0.24 -18.76 -22.19
CA CYS A 284 1.02 -17.68 -22.79
C CYS A 284 2.53 -17.87 -22.63
N GLY A 285 3.32 -17.20 -23.49
CA GLY A 285 4.77 -17.18 -23.40
C GLY A 285 5.27 -16.60 -22.08
N LYS A 286 6.26 -17.27 -21.46
CA LYS A 286 6.82 -16.90 -20.15
C LYS A 286 7.40 -15.48 -20.12
N ASP A 287 7.92 -14.99 -21.25
CA ASP A 287 8.57 -13.67 -21.33
C ASP A 287 7.60 -12.49 -21.21
N ILE A 288 6.38 -12.63 -21.76
CA ILE A 288 5.34 -11.61 -21.65
C ILE A 288 4.92 -11.47 -20.19
N ILE A 289 4.60 -12.59 -19.53
CA ILE A 289 4.22 -12.61 -18.12
C ILE A 289 5.35 -12.01 -17.27
N ARG A 290 6.61 -12.41 -17.51
CA ARG A 290 7.77 -11.88 -16.79
C ARG A 290 7.88 -10.36 -16.92
N THR A 291 7.75 -9.84 -18.13
CA THR A 291 7.80 -8.40 -18.41
C THR A 291 6.70 -7.66 -17.65
N ASN A 292 5.45 -8.14 -17.74
CA ASN A 292 4.31 -7.52 -17.08
C ASN A 292 4.47 -7.52 -15.56
N ARG A 293 4.93 -8.62 -14.97
CA ARG A 293 5.19 -8.70 -13.52
C ARG A 293 6.23 -7.68 -13.07
N LEU A 294 7.35 -7.56 -13.79
CA LEU A 294 8.41 -6.61 -13.44
C LEU A 294 7.97 -5.15 -13.52
N GLN A 295 7.05 -4.80 -14.43
CA GLN A 295 6.54 -3.43 -14.60
C GLN A 295 5.73 -2.92 -13.39
N ILE A 296 5.21 -3.82 -12.56
CA ILE A 296 4.42 -3.46 -11.37
C ILE A 296 5.10 -3.87 -10.06
N GLY A 297 6.30 -4.47 -10.12
CA GLY A 297 6.99 -4.95 -8.91
C GLY A 297 6.46 -6.28 -8.39
N LEU A 298 5.77 -7.06 -9.23
CA LEU A 298 5.26 -8.38 -8.86
C LEU A 298 6.37 -9.43 -8.95
N SER A 299 6.38 -10.37 -8.00
CA SER A 299 7.42 -11.38 -7.91
C SER A 299 7.45 -12.33 -9.10
N LEU A 300 8.66 -12.61 -9.55
CA LEU A 300 8.96 -13.66 -10.52
C LEU A 300 9.23 -15.03 -9.85
N TYR A 301 9.35 -15.05 -8.52
CA TYR A 301 9.88 -16.19 -7.77
C TYR A 301 8.81 -16.94 -6.98
N TYR A 302 7.63 -16.34 -6.78
CA TYR A 302 6.59 -16.92 -5.93
C TYR A 302 5.17 -16.57 -6.36
N GLU A 303 4.23 -17.45 -6.01
CA GLU A 303 2.81 -17.38 -6.36
C GLU A 303 1.98 -16.99 -5.13
N GLY A 304 2.16 -15.76 -4.64
CA GLY A 304 1.43 -15.26 -3.47
C GLY A 304 1.90 -13.88 -3.01
N PRO A 305 1.15 -13.24 -2.10
CA PRO A 305 1.66 -12.10 -1.35
C PRO A 305 2.81 -12.52 -0.44
N PHE A 306 3.64 -11.56 -0.03
CA PHE A 306 4.72 -11.80 0.93
C PHE A 306 4.22 -12.55 2.18
N ARG A 307 5.01 -13.53 2.66
CA ARG A 307 4.72 -14.43 3.80
C ARG A 307 3.54 -15.40 3.66
N THR A 308 2.79 -15.36 2.56
CA THR A 308 1.67 -16.29 2.29
C THR A 308 1.87 -17.07 0.99
N PHE A 309 3.07 -17.00 0.42
CA PHE A 309 3.39 -17.55 -0.89
C PHE A 309 4.02 -18.95 -0.83
N LYS A 310 3.94 -19.65 -1.97
CA LYS A 310 4.76 -20.83 -2.26
C LYS A 310 5.84 -20.45 -3.27
N LEU A 311 7.06 -20.95 -3.05
CA LEU A 311 8.14 -20.80 -4.02
C LEU A 311 7.78 -21.54 -5.30
N VAL A 312 8.00 -20.89 -6.45
CA VAL A 312 7.90 -21.56 -7.75
C VAL A 312 9.08 -22.51 -7.85
N LYS A 313 8.81 -23.83 -7.82
CA LYS A 313 9.83 -24.84 -8.10
C LYS A 313 10.26 -24.66 -9.56
N LYS A 314 11.56 -24.49 -9.79
CA LYS A 314 12.15 -24.42 -11.13
C LYS A 314 12.12 -25.79 -11.80
#